data_AF-A0A5M3MDC4-F1
#
_entry.id   AF-A0A5M3MDC4-F1
#
_cell.length_a   1.000
_cell.length_b   1.000
_cell.length_c   1.000
_cell.angle_alpha   90.00
_cell.angle_beta   90.00
_cell.angle_gamma   90.00
#
_symmetry.space_group_name_H-M   'P 1'
#
loop_
_entity.id
_entity.type
_entity.pdbx_description
1 polymer ?
#
loop_
_entity_poly.entity_id
_entity_poly.type
_entity_poly.pdbx_seq_one_letter_code
_entity_poly.pdbx_strand_id
1 'polypeptide(L)'
;VLAFMRSLHLRTAPNVTAWTDTLEDVLGNMGYKLPKRDNLRRRFHRAFHWYRVLIMRCDSFWQDVIEGHRSSSSSEQDVTEGHHSSSSSEQDVIEETSSPSTSEQPSRYLRQRCELCFGGKDWRTAERHSPDVIACIDACFTQKRSATHHKDQGRDPENPTETLFLREDDVKAVEHVVDAKRGSKGTRRPTNTGTTEEDSKEPGMRVPKSALESCHESFKAADDKREKASMRFFTDTGLMALLCRHDRVL
;
A
#
# COMPACT_ATOMS: atom_id res chain seq x y z
N VAL A 1 13.43 6.45 26.57
CA VAL A 1 12.23 7.28 26.25
C VAL A 1 11.82 7.19 24.77
N LEU A 2 12.68 7.53 23.79
CA LEU A 2 12.26 7.57 22.37
C LEU A 2 11.81 6.20 21.82
N ALA A 3 12.52 5.11 22.15
CA ALA A 3 12.11 3.75 21.80
C ALA A 3 10.78 3.33 22.44
N PHE A 4 10.55 3.72 23.69
CA PHE A 4 9.29 3.51 24.39
C PHE A 4 8.15 4.25 23.69
N MET A 5 8.34 5.54 23.37
CA MET A 5 7.32 6.35 22.69
C MET A 5 7.01 5.85 21.28
N ARG A 6 8.02 5.36 20.54
CA ARG A 6 7.79 4.67 19.26
C ARG A 6 6.89 3.45 19.46
N SER A 7 7.16 2.64 20.47
CA SER A 7 6.39 1.44 20.76
C SER A 7 4.96 1.77 21.24
N LEU A 8 4.79 2.84 22.02
CA LEU A 8 3.48 3.32 22.46
C LEU A 8 2.63 3.77 21.28
N HIS A 9 3.22 4.54 20.36
CA HIS A 9 2.54 5.03 19.14
C HIS A 9 2.12 3.92 18.16
N LEU A 10 2.59 2.68 18.32
CA LEU A 10 2.07 1.52 17.58
C LEU A 10 0.74 1.00 18.15
N ARG A 11 0.38 1.41 19.37
CA ARG A 11 -0.80 0.94 20.11
C ARG A 11 -1.80 2.06 20.40
N THR A 12 -1.37 3.30 20.29
CA THR A 12 -2.19 4.49 20.54
C THR A 12 -1.92 5.55 19.49
N ALA A 13 -2.91 6.41 19.22
CA ALA A 13 -2.69 7.57 18.37
C ALA A 13 -1.50 8.40 18.89
N PRO A 14 -0.59 8.86 18.00
CA PRO A 14 0.55 9.66 18.43
C PRO A 14 0.11 10.97 19.09
N ASN A 15 0.47 11.15 20.36
CA ASN A 15 0.12 12.36 21.11
C ASN A 15 1.34 12.89 21.87
N VAL A 16 2.26 13.48 21.12
CA VAL A 16 3.47 14.10 21.67
C VAL A 16 3.13 15.23 22.63
N THR A 17 2.09 16.01 22.34
CA THR A 17 1.65 17.15 23.16
C THR A 17 1.25 16.68 24.56
N ALA A 18 0.29 15.76 24.66
CA ALA A 18 -0.17 15.27 25.97
C ALA A 18 0.98 14.63 26.76
N TRP A 19 1.85 13.88 26.09
CA TRP A 19 3.01 13.29 26.74
C TRP A 19 3.98 14.35 27.28
N THR A 20 4.32 15.37 26.48
CA THR A 20 5.23 16.43 26.95
C THR A 20 4.60 17.30 28.02
N ASP A 21 3.31 17.63 27.91
CA ASP A 21 2.63 18.47 28.90
C ASP A 21 2.57 17.75 30.25
N THR A 22 2.27 16.44 30.25
CA THR A 22 2.30 15.60 31.46
C THR A 22 3.71 15.55 32.05
N LEU A 23 4.74 15.42 31.21
CA LEU A 23 6.12 15.38 31.67
C LEU A 23 6.58 16.74 32.24
N GLU A 24 6.19 17.85 31.61
CA GLU A 24 6.47 19.21 32.13
C GLU A 24 5.80 19.41 33.50
N ASP A 25 4.57 18.92 33.71
CA ASP A 25 3.86 18.98 34.99
C ASP A 25 4.57 18.17 36.09
N VAL A 26 4.91 16.91 35.80
CA VAL A 26 5.63 16.03 36.75
C VAL A 26 6.99 16.62 37.12
N LEU A 27 7.74 17.17 36.15
CA LEU A 27 9.01 17.85 36.40
C LEU A 27 8.81 19.10 37.27
N GLY A 28 7.76 19.87 37.02
CA GLY A 28 7.37 21.02 37.82
C GLY A 28 7.10 20.66 39.28
N ASN A 29 6.36 19.57 39.52
CA ASN A 29 6.06 19.05 40.86
C ASN A 29 7.31 18.57 41.62
N MET A 30 8.36 18.16 40.91
CA MET A 30 9.67 17.82 41.48
C MET A 30 10.60 19.04 41.65
N GLY A 31 10.14 20.25 41.33
CA GLY A 31 10.92 21.48 41.44
C GLY A 31 11.73 21.85 40.19
N TYR A 32 11.68 21.06 39.12
CA TYR A 32 12.37 21.34 37.86
C TYR A 32 11.49 22.20 36.95
N LYS A 33 11.61 23.53 37.06
CA LYS A 33 10.85 24.48 36.23
C LYS A 33 11.52 24.74 34.89
N LEU A 34 10.79 24.53 33.79
CA LEU A 34 11.26 24.88 32.46
C LEU A 34 11.02 26.38 32.17
N PRO A 35 11.99 27.12 31.62
CA PRO A 35 11.89 28.58 31.48
C PRO A 35 10.85 29.05 30.44
N LYS A 36 10.53 28.19 29.47
CA LYS A 36 9.64 28.51 28.36
C LYS A 36 8.64 27.38 28.17
N ARG A 37 7.37 27.73 28.09
CA ARG A 37 6.29 26.84 27.70
C ARG A 37 6.55 26.28 26.28
N ASP A 38 6.11 25.06 26.03
CA ASP A 38 6.30 24.31 24.76
C ASP A 38 7.76 23.96 24.41
N ASN A 39 8.73 24.25 25.28
CA ASN A 39 10.13 23.98 24.97
C ASN A 39 10.41 22.49 24.89
N LEU A 40 9.85 21.71 25.84
CA LEU A 40 10.00 20.25 25.85
C LEU A 40 9.29 19.65 24.64
N ARG A 41 8.06 20.08 24.33
CA ARG A 41 7.30 19.63 23.15
C ARG A 41 8.12 19.74 21.88
N ARG A 42 8.66 20.93 21.59
CA ARG A 42 9.42 21.16 20.35
C ARG A 42 10.71 20.35 20.30
N ARG A 43 11.48 20.32 21.40
CA ARG A 43 12.75 19.58 21.48
C ARG A 43 12.52 18.09 21.36
N PHE A 44 11.56 17.56 22.10
CA PHE A 44 11.19 16.16 22.06
C PHE A 44 10.68 15.76 20.68
N HIS A 45 9.79 16.55 20.07
CA HIS A 45 9.28 16.26 18.73
C HIS A 45 10.41 16.16 17.70
N ARG A 46 11.37 17.10 17.73
CA ARG A 46 12.56 17.05 16.87
C ARG A 46 13.43 15.83 17.12
N ALA A 47 13.74 15.54 18.39
CA ALA A 47 14.53 14.36 18.76
C ALA A 47 13.86 13.06 18.34
N PHE A 48 12.53 12.97 18.53
CA PHE A 48 11.73 11.81 18.15
C PHE A 48 11.64 11.64 16.64
N HIS A 49 11.49 12.74 15.89
CA HIS A 49 11.57 12.72 14.43
C HIS A 49 12.91 12.15 13.95
N TRP A 50 14.04 12.71 14.39
CA TRP A 50 15.37 12.24 13.98
C TRP A 50 15.67 10.81 14.43
N TYR A 51 15.17 10.40 15.60
CA TYR A 51 15.26 9.01 16.03
C TYR A 51 14.51 8.07 15.07
N ARG A 52 13.31 8.44 14.61
CA ARG A 52 12.59 7.66 13.59
C ARG A 52 13.37 7.59 12.28
N VAL A 53 13.92 8.72 11.81
CA VAL A 53 14.77 8.75 10.61
C VAL A 53 15.95 7.81 10.75
N LEU A 54 16.63 7.83 11.90
CA LEU A 54 17.77 6.96 12.16
C LEU A 54 17.39 5.48 12.07
N ILE A 55 16.33 5.07 12.77
CA ILE A 55 15.84 3.69 12.71
C ILE A 55 15.56 3.27 11.27
N MET A 56 14.88 4.11 10.51
CA MET A 56 14.51 3.78 9.14
C MET A 56 15.71 3.68 8.21
N ARG A 57 16.73 4.52 8.40
CA ARG A 57 18.01 4.39 7.69
C ARG A 57 18.77 3.13 8.08
N CYS A 58 18.74 2.74 9.35
CA CYS A 58 19.31 1.46 9.78
C CYS A 58 18.58 0.28 9.12
N ASP A 59 17.25 0.31 9.08
CA ASP A 59 16.45 -0.74 8.44
C ASP A 59 16.76 -0.83 6.93
N SER A 60 16.86 0.31 6.24
CA SER A 60 17.25 0.38 4.82
C SER A 60 18.68 -0.13 4.59
N PHE A 61 19.64 0.25 5.44
CA PHE A 61 21.01 -0.25 5.35
C PHE A 61 21.06 -1.78 5.46
N TRP A 62 20.35 -2.36 6.43
CA TRP A 62 20.30 -3.82 6.58
C TRP A 62 19.64 -4.51 5.39
N GLN A 63 18.57 -3.94 4.84
CA GLN A 63 17.92 -4.44 3.64
C GLN A 63 18.87 -4.44 2.43
N ASP A 64 19.70 -3.42 2.28
CA ASP A 64 20.69 -3.32 1.20
C ASP A 64 21.80 -4.36 1.34
N VAL A 65 22.26 -4.61 2.57
CA VAL A 65 23.23 -5.68 2.86
C VAL A 65 22.66 -7.06 2.52
N ILE A 66 21.42 -7.35 2.95
CA ILE A 66 20.74 -8.61 2.66
C ILE A 66 20.59 -8.83 1.15
N GLU A 67 20.17 -7.81 0.41
CA GLU A 67 20.01 -7.86 -1.04
C GLU A 67 21.35 -8.05 -1.77
N GLY A 68 22.42 -7.42 -1.28
CA GLY A 68 23.78 -7.60 -1.79
C GLY A 68 24.23 -9.05 -1.73
N HIS A 69 24.04 -9.71 -0.59
CA HIS A 69 24.38 -11.14 -0.42
C HIS A 69 23.53 -12.06 -1.31
N ARG A 70 22.24 -11.76 -1.49
CA ARG A 70 21.36 -12.54 -2.36
C ARG A 70 21.82 -12.48 -3.83
N SER A 71 22.17 -11.30 -4.32
CA SER A 71 22.65 -11.12 -5.69
C SER A 71 23.94 -11.92 -5.96
N SER A 72 24.86 -11.98 -4.98
CA SER A 72 26.10 -12.77 -5.09
C SER A 72 25.86 -14.28 -5.04
N SER A 73 24.89 -14.75 -4.27
CA SER A 73 24.57 -16.19 -4.18
C SER A 73 23.95 -16.78 -5.45
N SER A 74 23.28 -15.95 -6.26
CA SER A 74 22.71 -16.37 -7.54
C SER A 74 23.76 -16.52 -8.64
N SER A 75 24.93 -15.89 -8.52
CA SER A 75 26.02 -15.99 -9.50
C SER A 75 26.96 -17.18 -9.29
N GLU A 76 26.91 -17.86 -8.13
CA GLU A 76 27.83 -18.97 -7.81
C GLU A 76 27.24 -20.37 -8.07
N GLN A 77 25.97 -20.48 -8.47
CA GLN A 77 25.30 -21.77 -8.69
C GLN A 77 25.26 -22.27 -10.15
N ASP A 78 25.93 -21.63 -11.11
CA ASP A 78 25.93 -22.07 -12.52
C ASP A 78 27.28 -22.59 -13.03
N VAL A 79 28.10 -23.15 -12.13
CA VAL A 79 29.33 -23.85 -12.51
C VAL A 79 29.47 -25.12 -11.67
N THR A 80 28.77 -26.19 -12.05
CA THR A 80 29.24 -27.59 -11.94
C THR A 80 28.10 -28.56 -12.32
N GLU A 81 28.06 -28.97 -13.58
CA GLU A 81 28.14 -30.39 -13.95
C GLU A 81 28.25 -30.49 -15.48
N GLY A 82 29.41 -30.96 -15.94
CA GLY A 82 29.70 -31.24 -17.33
C GLY A 82 30.04 -32.72 -17.54
N HIS A 83 29.66 -33.21 -18.72
CA HIS A 83 30.04 -34.44 -19.43
C HIS A 83 29.34 -35.75 -18.99
N HIS A 84 28.69 -36.51 -19.88
CA HIS A 84 29.21 -36.98 -21.18
C HIS A 84 28.20 -37.06 -22.34
N SER A 85 28.79 -36.92 -23.53
CA SER A 85 28.24 -36.77 -24.88
C SER A 85 27.56 -38.00 -25.49
N SER A 86 26.68 -37.77 -26.46
CA SER A 86 26.54 -38.57 -27.70
C SER A 86 25.92 -37.71 -28.83
N SER A 87 26.63 -37.68 -29.96
CA SER A 87 26.31 -37.15 -31.31
C SER A 87 24.86 -37.41 -31.76
N SER A 88 24.14 -36.58 -32.54
CA SER A 88 24.44 -36.18 -33.94
C SER A 88 23.41 -35.16 -34.46
N SER A 89 23.89 -34.17 -35.24
CA SER A 89 23.28 -33.50 -36.41
C SER A 89 21.76 -33.29 -36.51
N GLU A 90 21.32 -32.02 -36.56
CA GLU A 90 20.76 -31.37 -37.77
C GLU A 90 20.57 -29.86 -37.54
N GLN A 91 20.86 -29.07 -38.57
CA GLN A 91 20.79 -27.61 -38.61
C GLN A 91 19.34 -27.15 -38.76
N ASP A 92 18.89 -26.25 -37.90
CA ASP A 92 17.78 -25.36 -38.20
C ASP A 92 18.08 -23.94 -37.70
N VAL A 93 17.74 -22.98 -38.55
CA VAL A 93 18.02 -21.56 -38.45
C VAL A 93 17.23 -20.96 -37.27
N ILE A 94 17.92 -20.53 -36.21
CA ILE A 94 17.30 -19.81 -35.10
C ILE A 94 17.36 -18.31 -35.40
N GLU A 95 16.20 -17.77 -35.74
CA GLU A 95 15.89 -16.34 -35.75
C GLU A 95 16.08 -15.77 -34.33
N GLU A 96 17.02 -14.85 -34.18
CA GLU A 96 17.28 -14.10 -32.94
C GLU A 96 16.04 -13.27 -32.57
N THR A 97 15.09 -13.90 -31.89
CA THR A 97 14.11 -13.22 -31.06
C THR A 97 14.69 -13.17 -29.66
N SER A 98 15.28 -12.02 -29.34
CA SER A 98 15.64 -11.62 -27.98
C SER A 98 14.39 -11.62 -27.10
N SER A 99 14.09 -12.78 -26.53
CA SER A 99 13.09 -12.92 -25.47
C SER A 99 13.48 -12.00 -24.30
N PRO A 100 12.54 -11.23 -23.73
CA PRO A 100 12.84 -10.43 -22.56
C PRO A 100 13.09 -11.40 -21.43
N SER A 101 14.32 -11.46 -20.92
CA SER A 101 14.67 -12.14 -19.68
C SER A 101 13.95 -11.43 -18.52
N THR A 102 12.66 -11.69 -18.38
CA THR A 102 11.88 -11.23 -17.24
C THR A 102 12.45 -11.94 -16.02
N SER A 103 13.18 -11.21 -15.19
CA SER A 103 13.64 -11.64 -13.87
C SER A 103 12.64 -12.62 -13.25
N GLU A 104 13.04 -13.88 -13.08
CA GLU A 104 12.23 -14.92 -12.44
C GLU A 104 11.81 -14.54 -11.01
N GLN A 105 12.44 -13.52 -10.43
CA GLN A 105 12.25 -13.09 -9.05
C GLN A 105 11.43 -11.78 -8.95
N PRO A 106 10.60 -11.59 -7.89
CA PRO A 106 9.84 -10.37 -7.67
C PRO A 106 10.74 -9.14 -7.55
N SER A 107 10.19 -7.95 -7.78
CA SER A 107 10.94 -6.70 -7.66
C SER A 107 11.59 -6.55 -6.28
N ARG A 108 12.76 -5.90 -6.23
CA ARG A 108 13.45 -5.57 -4.96
C ARG A 108 12.50 -4.95 -3.94
N TYR A 109 11.62 -4.06 -4.40
CA TYR A 109 10.59 -3.44 -3.57
C TYR A 109 9.71 -4.47 -2.83
N LEU A 110 9.13 -5.43 -3.54
CA LEU A 110 8.29 -6.46 -2.91
C LEU A 110 9.10 -7.38 -1.99
N ARG A 111 10.33 -7.75 -2.39
CA ARG A 111 11.23 -8.56 -1.56
C ARG A 111 11.53 -7.92 -0.21
N GLN A 112 11.81 -6.62 -0.20
CA GLN A 112 12.06 -5.85 1.01
C GLN A 112 10.83 -5.74 1.92
N ARG A 113 9.61 -5.72 1.35
CA ARG A 113 8.36 -5.69 2.14
C ARG A 113 8.06 -7.02 2.82
N CYS A 114 8.30 -8.13 2.14
CA CYS A 114 8.09 -9.45 2.73
C CYS A 114 8.99 -10.52 2.10
N GLU A 115 10.12 -10.78 2.77
CA GLU A 115 11.06 -11.81 2.35
C GLU A 115 10.44 -13.22 2.34
N LEU A 116 9.49 -13.48 3.24
CA LEU A 116 8.77 -14.77 3.29
C LEU A 116 7.87 -14.98 2.07
N CYS A 117 7.25 -13.93 1.55
CA CYS A 117 6.40 -14.03 0.37
C CYS A 117 7.23 -14.04 -0.91
N PHE A 118 8.21 -13.12 -1.01
CA PHE A 118 8.80 -12.72 -2.27
C PHE A 118 10.30 -12.97 -2.37
N GLY A 119 10.96 -13.37 -1.28
CA GLY A 119 12.40 -13.57 -1.23
C GLY A 119 12.88 -14.94 -1.73
N GLY A 120 12.01 -15.94 -1.76
CA GLY A 120 12.34 -17.30 -2.19
C GLY A 120 12.29 -17.49 -3.71
N LYS A 121 13.00 -18.52 -4.22
CA LYS A 121 12.87 -18.99 -5.61
C LYS A 121 11.49 -19.61 -5.88
N ASP A 122 10.82 -20.06 -4.82
CA ASP A 122 9.52 -20.73 -4.81
C ASP A 122 8.32 -19.77 -4.68
N TRP A 123 8.53 -18.46 -4.89
CA TRP A 123 7.50 -17.45 -4.65
C TRP A 123 6.23 -17.65 -5.50
N ARG A 124 6.32 -18.31 -6.67
CA ARG A 124 5.18 -18.66 -7.55
C ARG A 124 4.63 -20.08 -7.37
N THR A 125 4.97 -20.79 -6.29
CA THR A 125 4.63 -22.22 -6.19
C THR A 125 3.12 -22.45 -6.29
N ALA A 126 2.70 -23.24 -7.28
CA ALA A 126 1.29 -23.52 -7.59
C ALA A 126 0.54 -24.25 -6.45
N GLU A 127 1.27 -24.84 -5.50
CA GLU A 127 0.74 -25.48 -4.29
C GLU A 127 0.27 -24.46 -3.23
N ARG A 128 0.53 -23.16 -3.43
CA ARG A 128 0.10 -22.12 -2.49
C ARG A 128 -1.39 -21.81 -2.67
N HIS A 129 -2.21 -22.32 -1.74
CA HIS A 129 -3.67 -22.10 -1.72
C HIS A 129 -4.13 -20.72 -1.19
N SER A 130 -3.21 -19.84 -0.80
CA SER A 130 -3.53 -18.51 -0.24
C SER A 130 -3.08 -17.38 -1.18
N PRO A 131 -3.79 -16.24 -1.22
CA PRO A 131 -3.39 -15.12 -2.07
C PRO A 131 -2.03 -14.54 -1.66
N ASP A 132 -1.22 -14.14 -2.64
CA ASP A 132 0.05 -13.43 -2.39
C ASP A 132 -0.19 -11.97 -1.98
N VAL A 133 -1.28 -11.39 -2.51
CA VAL A 133 -1.68 -10.00 -2.30
C VAL A 133 -3.16 -9.94 -1.94
N ILE A 134 -3.48 -9.18 -0.90
CA ILE A 134 -4.81 -8.94 -0.35
C ILE A 134 -5.12 -7.45 -0.54
N ALA A 135 -6.17 -7.14 -1.30
CA ALA A 135 -6.66 -5.78 -1.45
C ALA A 135 -7.62 -5.43 -0.30
N CYS A 136 -7.23 -4.46 0.51
CA CYS A 136 -8.01 -3.94 1.62
C CYS A 136 -8.62 -2.59 1.22
N ILE A 137 -9.92 -2.42 1.41
CA ILE A 137 -10.66 -1.22 1.02
C ILE A 137 -11.35 -0.66 2.26
N ASP A 138 -11.07 0.60 2.60
CA ASP A 138 -11.85 1.33 3.61
C ASP A 138 -13.21 1.76 3.03
N ALA A 139 -14.17 0.83 3.09
CA ALA A 139 -15.55 1.10 2.70
C ALA A 139 -16.38 1.80 3.80
N CYS A 140 -15.81 2.01 5.00
CA CYS A 140 -16.48 2.70 6.10
C CYS A 140 -16.06 4.17 6.24
N PHE A 141 -15.11 4.64 5.42
CA PHE A 141 -14.69 6.06 5.33
C PHE A 141 -14.27 6.63 6.69
N THR A 142 -13.78 5.74 7.56
CA THR A 142 -13.43 6.09 8.94
C THR A 142 -12.07 6.77 9.00
N GLN A 143 -11.20 6.46 8.04
CA GLN A 143 -9.89 7.10 7.90
C GLN A 143 -10.03 8.35 7.03
N LYS A 144 -9.68 9.52 7.60
CA LYS A 144 -9.78 10.81 6.90
C LYS A 144 -8.43 11.50 6.93
N ARG A 145 -7.97 11.96 5.76
CA ARG A 145 -6.76 12.76 5.63
C ARG A 145 -7.11 14.25 5.71
N SER A 146 -6.53 14.97 6.66
CA SER A 146 -6.75 16.42 6.80
C SER A 146 -6.13 17.19 5.63
N ALA A 147 -6.90 18.08 5.04
CA ALA A 147 -6.47 19.00 3.98
C ALA A 147 -5.51 20.10 4.46
N THR A 148 -5.36 20.27 5.77
CA THR A 148 -4.58 21.36 6.37
C THR A 148 -3.10 21.33 6.00
N HIS A 149 -2.52 20.17 5.68
CA HIS A 149 -1.10 20.05 5.35
C HIS A 149 -0.72 20.67 3.99
N HIS A 150 -1.65 20.82 3.04
CA HIS A 150 -1.32 21.45 1.75
C HIS A 150 -1.16 22.98 1.82
N LYS A 151 -1.56 23.63 2.92
CA LYS A 151 -1.44 25.09 3.08
C LYS A 151 -0.17 25.54 3.83
N ASP A 152 0.49 24.66 4.57
CA ASP A 152 1.69 25.00 5.36
C ASP A 152 2.94 24.50 4.64
N GLN A 153 3.36 25.22 3.60
CA GLN A 153 4.46 24.89 2.67
C GLN A 153 5.88 24.93 3.29
N GLY A 154 6.10 24.40 4.50
CA GLY A 154 7.49 24.30 4.98
C GLY A 154 7.73 24.18 6.47
N ARG A 155 6.81 23.61 7.25
CA ARG A 155 7.05 23.39 8.69
C ARG A 155 7.18 21.93 9.11
N ASP A 156 6.61 21.02 8.35
CA ASP A 156 6.79 19.60 8.63
C ASP A 156 8.05 19.11 7.93
N PRO A 157 8.96 18.46 8.66
CA PRO A 157 10.09 17.80 8.04
C PRO A 157 9.57 16.75 7.05
N GLU A 158 10.26 16.63 5.93
CA GLU A 158 9.93 15.68 4.87
C GLU A 158 9.70 14.29 5.47
N ASN A 159 8.64 13.61 5.01
CA ASN A 159 8.34 12.27 5.51
C ASN A 159 9.59 11.40 5.26
N PRO A 160 10.26 10.92 6.31
CA PRO A 160 11.53 10.21 6.14
C PRO A 160 11.33 8.82 5.53
N THR A 161 10.08 8.40 5.32
CA THR A 161 9.69 7.07 4.86
C THR A 161 9.51 7.12 3.36
N GLU A 162 10.04 6.12 2.65
CA GLU A 162 9.58 5.84 1.29
C GLU A 162 8.05 5.73 1.33
N THR A 163 7.40 6.50 0.47
CA THR A 163 5.94 6.57 0.44
C THR A 163 5.35 5.18 0.19
N LEU A 164 4.41 4.77 1.05
CA LEU A 164 3.56 3.60 0.82
C LEU A 164 2.38 3.93 -0.12
N PHE A 165 2.22 5.21 -0.46
CA PHE A 165 1.23 5.66 -1.42
C PHE A 165 1.82 5.66 -2.82
N LEU A 166 1.01 5.22 -3.77
CA LEU A 166 1.27 5.37 -5.20
C LEU A 166 1.44 6.86 -5.53
N ARG A 167 2.29 7.14 -6.51
CA ARG A 167 2.45 8.51 -7.02
C ARG A 167 1.16 8.92 -7.72
N GLU A 168 0.80 10.19 -7.62
CA GLU A 168 -0.39 10.72 -8.30
C GLU A 168 -0.37 10.47 -9.81
N ASP A 169 0.80 10.53 -10.43
CA ASP A 169 0.98 10.28 -11.86
C ASP A 169 0.65 8.81 -12.23
N ASP A 170 1.07 7.86 -11.39
CA ASP A 170 0.79 6.43 -11.58
C ASP A 170 -0.72 6.15 -11.43
N VAL A 171 -1.36 6.79 -10.44
CA VAL A 171 -2.80 6.68 -10.22
C VAL A 171 -3.58 7.19 -11.43
N LYS A 172 -3.21 8.37 -11.96
CA LYS A 172 -3.84 8.94 -13.17
C LYS A 172 -3.62 8.07 -14.39
N ALA A 173 -2.43 7.50 -14.56
CA ALA A 173 -2.14 6.60 -15.68
C ALA A 173 -3.05 5.36 -15.64
N VAL A 174 -3.24 4.76 -14.46
CA VAL A 174 -4.15 3.61 -14.29
C VAL A 174 -5.62 4.02 -14.49
N GLU A 175 -6.03 5.19 -14.03
CA GLU A 175 -7.37 5.74 -14.26
C GLU A 175 -7.69 5.82 -15.76
N HIS A 176 -6.79 6.38 -16.56
CA HIS A 176 -6.93 6.41 -18.02
C HIS A 176 -7.08 5.02 -18.64
N VAL A 177 -6.32 4.03 -18.17
CA VAL A 177 -6.41 2.64 -18.66
C VAL A 177 -7.77 2.03 -18.29
N VAL A 178 -8.26 2.27 -17.07
CA VAL A 178 -9.56 1.77 -16.61
C VAL A 178 -10.69 2.40 -17.41
N ASP A 179 -10.64 3.72 -17.65
CA ASP A 179 -11.65 4.43 -18.42
C ASP A 179 -11.70 3.98 -19.88
N ALA A 180 -10.54 3.76 -20.50
CA ALA A 180 -10.46 3.21 -21.85
C ALA A 180 -11.10 1.81 -21.93
N LYS A 181 -10.91 0.97 -20.91
CA LYS A 181 -11.45 -0.41 -20.86
C LYS A 181 -12.92 -0.48 -20.47
N ARG A 182 -13.43 0.47 -19.67
CA ARG A 182 -14.86 0.53 -19.30
C ARG A 182 -15.77 0.76 -20.51
N GLY A 183 -15.19 1.12 -21.67
CA GLY A 183 -15.92 1.57 -22.84
C GLY A 183 -16.51 2.96 -22.57
N SER A 184 -16.81 3.70 -23.63
CA SER A 184 -17.67 4.87 -23.47
C SER A 184 -18.93 4.40 -22.77
N LYS A 185 -19.31 5.03 -21.66
CA LYS A 185 -20.59 4.79 -20.99
C LYS A 185 -21.65 4.78 -22.08
N GLY A 186 -22.06 3.59 -22.51
CA GLY A 186 -23.18 3.43 -23.40
C GLY A 186 -24.32 4.10 -22.67
N THR A 187 -24.81 5.21 -23.22
CA THR A 187 -25.95 5.95 -22.71
C THR A 187 -27.04 4.90 -22.48
N ARG A 188 -27.23 4.46 -21.23
CA ARG A 188 -28.33 3.57 -20.87
C ARG A 188 -29.57 4.40 -21.15
N ARG A 189 -30.15 4.14 -22.33
CA ARG A 189 -31.37 4.75 -22.82
C ARG A 189 -32.42 4.47 -21.75
N PRO A 190 -33.09 5.48 -21.17
CA PRO A 190 -34.13 5.21 -20.21
C PRO A 190 -35.29 4.55 -20.97
N THR A 191 -35.40 3.23 -20.90
CA THR A 191 -36.62 2.52 -21.29
C THR A 191 -37.65 2.78 -20.21
N ASN A 192 -38.25 3.96 -20.32
CA ASN A 192 -39.50 4.28 -19.65
C ASN A 192 -40.62 3.60 -20.45
N THR A 193 -40.75 2.29 -20.30
CA THR A 193 -41.89 1.54 -20.83
C THR A 193 -42.55 0.86 -19.64
N GLY A 194 -43.59 1.52 -19.15
CA GLY A 194 -44.52 0.92 -18.20
C GLY A 194 -45.23 -0.25 -18.87
N THR A 195 -44.71 -1.45 -18.63
CA THR A 195 -45.41 -2.71 -18.86
C THR A 195 -45.03 -3.64 -17.73
N THR A 196 -46.02 -4.35 -17.19
CA THR A 196 -45.86 -5.41 -16.18
C THR A 196 -44.97 -6.53 -16.74
N GLU A 197 -43.65 -6.37 -16.65
CA GLU A 197 -42.68 -7.38 -17.04
C GLU A 197 -42.40 -8.29 -15.85
N GLU A 198 -42.52 -9.60 -16.07
CA GLU A 198 -42.01 -10.61 -15.14
C GLU A 198 -40.53 -10.33 -14.87
N ASP A 199 -40.16 -10.36 -13.59
CA ASP A 199 -38.83 -10.03 -13.10
C ASP A 199 -37.77 -11.01 -13.63
N SER A 200 -37.24 -10.68 -14.81
CA SER A 200 -36.33 -11.52 -15.57
C SER A 200 -34.96 -11.65 -14.89
N LYS A 201 -34.31 -12.81 -15.06
CA LYS A 201 -32.93 -13.05 -14.60
C LYS A 201 -31.95 -12.74 -15.72
N GLU A 202 -30.81 -12.13 -15.39
CA GLU A 202 -29.72 -11.95 -16.35
C GLU A 202 -29.09 -13.31 -16.71
N PRO A 203 -28.55 -13.47 -17.94
CA PRO A 203 -27.90 -14.72 -18.36
C PRO A 203 -26.75 -15.10 -17.42
N GLY A 204 -26.82 -16.29 -16.82
CA GLY A 204 -25.83 -16.76 -15.84
C GLY A 204 -26.09 -16.36 -14.39
N MET A 205 -27.07 -15.49 -14.13
CA MET A 205 -27.46 -15.07 -12.78
C MET A 205 -28.64 -15.92 -12.27
N ARG A 206 -28.57 -16.31 -10.98
CA ARG A 206 -29.67 -17.03 -10.31
C ARG A 206 -30.70 -16.09 -9.69
N VAL A 207 -30.37 -14.81 -9.59
CA VAL A 207 -31.12 -13.77 -8.88
C VAL A 207 -31.90 -12.92 -9.88
N PRO A 208 -33.17 -12.57 -9.60
CA PRO A 208 -33.96 -11.66 -10.43
C PRO A 208 -33.40 -10.24 -10.48
N LYS A 209 -33.69 -9.50 -11.56
CA LYS A 209 -33.21 -8.13 -11.74
C LYS A 209 -33.70 -7.19 -10.64
N SER A 210 -34.95 -7.28 -10.19
CA SER A 210 -35.47 -6.40 -9.14
C SER A 210 -34.71 -6.55 -7.83
N ALA A 211 -34.25 -7.76 -7.50
CA ALA A 211 -33.44 -8.01 -6.31
C ALA A 211 -32.02 -7.42 -6.46
N LEU A 212 -31.45 -7.44 -7.67
CA LEU A 212 -30.17 -6.77 -7.96
C LEU A 212 -30.31 -5.24 -7.92
N GLU A 213 -31.37 -4.69 -8.48
CA GLU A 213 -31.67 -3.25 -8.46
C GLU A 213 -31.96 -2.75 -7.05
N SER A 214 -32.81 -3.46 -6.30
CA SER A 214 -33.08 -3.16 -4.90
C SER A 214 -31.82 -3.23 -4.05
N CYS A 215 -30.96 -4.24 -4.28
CA CYS A 215 -29.67 -4.34 -3.61
C CYS A 215 -28.77 -3.14 -3.95
N HIS A 216 -28.66 -2.77 -5.23
CA HIS A 216 -27.89 -1.63 -5.70
C HIS A 216 -28.38 -0.30 -5.08
N GLU A 217 -29.69 -0.06 -5.05
CA GLU A 217 -30.30 1.13 -4.45
C GLU A 217 -30.14 1.16 -2.92
N SER A 218 -30.15 0.00 -2.27
CA SER A 218 -29.93 -0.10 -0.82
C SER A 218 -28.47 0.14 -0.42
N PHE A 219 -27.52 0.01 -1.36
CA PHE A 219 -26.08 0.09 -1.13
C PHE A 219 -25.58 1.54 -1.05
N LYS A 220 -26.09 2.27 -0.06
CA LYS A 220 -25.78 3.69 0.21
C LYS A 220 -24.28 3.97 0.43
N ALA A 221 -23.50 2.94 0.76
CA ALA A 221 -22.06 3.04 0.98
C ALA A 221 -21.24 3.14 -0.33
N ALA A 222 -21.80 2.78 -1.49
CA ALA A 222 -21.15 2.91 -2.81
C ALA A 222 -21.82 3.96 -3.71
N ASP A 223 -22.73 4.78 -3.18
CA ASP A 223 -23.31 5.90 -3.92
C ASP A 223 -22.27 7.02 -4.03
N ASP A 224 -21.65 7.14 -5.21
CA ASP A 224 -20.65 8.16 -5.54
C ASP A 224 -21.22 9.59 -5.49
N LYS A 225 -22.55 9.75 -5.59
CA LYS A 225 -23.20 11.07 -5.53
C LYS A 225 -23.39 11.56 -4.11
N ARG A 226 -23.27 10.68 -3.12
CA ARG A 226 -23.48 11.02 -1.72
C ARG A 226 -22.16 11.44 -1.10
N GLU A 227 -22.08 12.70 -0.65
CA GLU A 227 -20.89 13.21 0.06
C GLU A 227 -20.77 12.50 1.43
N LYS A 228 -19.83 11.55 1.53
CA LYS A 228 -19.63 10.69 2.73
C LYS A 228 -18.81 11.39 3.82
N ALA A 229 -18.10 12.46 3.48
CA ALA A 229 -17.37 13.31 4.41
C ALA A 229 -17.23 14.71 3.82
N SER A 230 -17.24 15.74 4.68
CA SER A 230 -17.01 17.12 4.25
C SER A 230 -15.65 17.27 3.57
N MET A 231 -15.66 17.58 2.28
CA MET A 231 -14.44 17.87 1.51
C MET A 231 -13.78 19.20 1.90
N ARG A 232 -14.42 20.00 2.75
CA ARG A 232 -13.89 21.30 3.21
C ARG A 232 -12.63 21.16 4.06
N PHE A 233 -12.51 20.05 4.79
CA PHE A 233 -11.41 19.81 5.74
C PHE A 233 -10.61 18.54 5.43
N PHE A 234 -11.12 17.66 4.58
CA PHE A 234 -10.49 16.37 4.27
C PHE A 234 -10.37 16.19 2.76
N THR A 235 -9.22 15.73 2.28
CA THR A 235 -8.96 15.59 0.84
C THR A 235 -9.38 14.24 0.28
N ASP A 236 -9.35 13.20 1.11
CA ASP A 236 -9.48 11.82 0.63
C ASP A 236 -10.70 11.18 1.28
N THR A 237 -11.53 10.54 0.45
CA THR A 237 -12.72 9.80 0.88
C THR A 237 -12.46 8.29 0.89
N GLY A 238 -11.27 7.84 1.28
CA GLY A 238 -11.03 6.42 1.50
C GLY A 238 -9.60 6.02 1.23
N LEU A 239 -9.13 5.01 1.97
CA LEU A 239 -7.82 4.41 1.79
C LEU A 239 -8.00 2.99 1.25
N MET A 240 -7.17 2.64 0.27
CA MET A 240 -6.98 1.27 -0.18
C MET A 240 -5.55 0.87 0.14
N ALA A 241 -5.36 -0.35 0.60
CA ALA A 241 -4.05 -0.90 0.91
C ALA A 241 -3.90 -2.27 0.26
N LEU A 242 -2.70 -2.56 -0.23
CA LEU A 242 -2.30 -3.91 -0.58
C LEU A 242 -1.53 -4.49 0.59
N LEU A 243 -1.90 -5.68 1.03
CA LEU A 243 -1.20 -6.43 2.06
C LEU A 243 -0.73 -7.76 1.49
N CYS A 244 0.43 -8.25 1.91
CA CYS A 244 0.71 -9.66 1.71
C CYS A 244 -0.02 -10.51 2.76
N ARG A 245 -0.05 -11.82 2.55
CA ARG A 245 -0.56 -12.82 3.52
C ARG A 245 0.10 -12.80 4.92
N HIS A 246 1.24 -12.14 5.07
CA HIS A 246 1.92 -11.94 6.36
C HIS A 246 1.64 -10.56 6.98
N ASP A 247 0.55 -9.90 6.54
CA ASP A 247 0.09 -8.61 7.05
C ASP A 247 1.16 -7.49 6.88
N ARG A 248 1.90 -7.55 5.77
CA ARG A 248 2.85 -6.50 5.38
C ARG A 248 2.25 -5.64 4.28
N VAL A 249 2.23 -4.33 4.50
CA VAL A 249 1.83 -3.36 3.47
C VAL A 249 2.78 -3.43 2.29
N LEU A 250 2.21 -3.55 1.09
CA LEU A 250 2.89 -3.57 -0.21
C LEU A 250 2.71 -2.23 -0.90
#